data_AF-A0A2E6W530-F1
#
_entry.id   AF-A0A2E6W530-F1
#
_cell.length_a   1.000
_cell.length_b   1.000
_cell.length_c   1.000
_cell.angle_alpha   90.00
_cell.angle_beta   90.00
_cell.angle_gamma   90.00
#
_symmetry.space_group_name_H-M   'P 1'
#
loop_
_entity.id
_entity.type
_entity.pdbx_description
1 polymer ?
#
loop_
_entity_poly.entity_id
_entity_poly.type
_entity_poly.pdbx_seq_one_letter_code
_entity_poly.pdbx_strand_id
1 'polypeptide(L)'
;MQIQFEQNEYTDFLALQGHNIQSPLDVPLHCKLDIDLPQWYDFMQKNWDNCFHVFYEPRPILTAASNREMELAQRVGYHSGNTVKRDWGKEPDIDALFKEFLGAENFRRMGIDPDTTLVRLLCYMPGNIFPVHTDLFEGWRDKFNIHDPDVMPTRFSVLLNKYSWGQYLQVHNKMITMWEPGDTYIIPNNVLHCSGNGGVVPKITLTVTGLMH
;
A
#
# COMPACT_ATOMS: atom_id res chain seq x y z
N MET A 1 -16.60 -31.75 12.24
CA MET A 1 -15.87 -30.49 12.06
C MET A 1 -16.88 -29.41 11.73
N GLN A 2 -17.12 -28.47 12.64
CA GLN A 2 -18.04 -27.36 12.41
C GLN A 2 -17.25 -26.24 11.72
N ILE A 3 -17.63 -25.89 10.50
CA ILE A 3 -17.00 -24.79 9.77
C ILE A 3 -17.53 -23.48 10.37
N GLN A 4 -16.62 -22.64 10.87
CA GLN A 4 -16.92 -21.27 11.25
C GLN A 4 -16.79 -20.38 10.01
N PHE A 5 -17.85 -19.70 9.63
CA PHE A 5 -17.88 -18.89 8.39
C PHE A 5 -17.53 -17.42 8.62
N GLU A 6 -17.63 -16.94 9.86
CA GLU A 6 -17.42 -15.54 10.23
C GLU A 6 -16.16 -15.32 11.09
N GLN A 7 -15.49 -16.41 11.47
CA GLN A 7 -14.35 -16.41 12.38
C GLN A 7 -13.34 -17.49 11.98
N ASN A 8 -12.05 -17.16 12.06
CA ASN A 8 -10.93 -18.06 11.87
C ASN A 8 -9.71 -17.56 12.67
N GLU A 9 -8.60 -18.33 12.64
CA GLU A 9 -7.38 -17.95 13.36
C GLU A 9 -6.86 -16.56 12.97
N TYR A 10 -7.11 -16.10 11.75
CA TYR A 10 -6.68 -14.79 11.30
C TYR A 10 -7.52 -13.68 11.94
N THR A 11 -8.85 -13.81 11.94
CA THR A 11 -9.72 -12.83 12.62
C THR A 11 -9.45 -12.78 14.13
N ASP A 12 -9.13 -13.92 14.74
CA ASP A 12 -8.79 -14.00 16.16
C ASP A 12 -7.48 -13.26 16.47
N PHE A 13 -6.47 -13.44 15.63
CA PHE A 13 -5.21 -12.69 15.72
C PHE A 13 -5.44 -11.19 15.60
N LEU A 14 -6.22 -10.74 14.61
CA LEU A 14 -6.54 -9.32 14.44
C LEU A 14 -7.25 -8.74 15.68
N ALA A 15 -8.20 -9.48 16.26
CA ALA A 15 -8.89 -9.08 17.49
C ALA A 15 -7.92 -8.98 18.69
N LEU A 16 -6.97 -9.90 18.81
CA LEU A 16 -5.91 -9.86 19.85
C LEU A 16 -4.98 -8.65 19.69
N GLN A 17 -4.77 -8.15 18.47
CA GLN A 17 -4.03 -6.91 18.21
C GLN A 17 -4.90 -5.65 18.43
N GLY A 18 -6.15 -5.80 18.87
CA GLY A 18 -7.06 -4.69 19.15
C GLY A 18 -7.80 -4.17 17.93
N HIS A 19 -7.74 -4.85 16.79
CA HIS A 19 -8.52 -4.46 15.62
C HIS A 19 -9.98 -4.89 15.74
N ASN A 20 -10.89 -3.95 15.50
CA ASN A 20 -12.31 -4.22 15.36
C ASN A 20 -12.74 -4.13 13.89
N ILE A 21 -12.89 -5.28 13.24
CA ILE A 21 -13.28 -5.36 11.81
C ILE A 21 -14.72 -4.92 11.54
N GLN A 22 -15.53 -4.69 12.59
CA GLN A 22 -16.91 -4.18 12.48
C GLN A 22 -17.01 -2.67 12.70
N SER A 23 -15.95 -2.02 13.19
CA SER A 23 -15.96 -0.58 13.41
C SER A 23 -15.79 0.16 12.09
N PRO A 24 -16.65 1.13 11.77
CA PRO A 24 -16.45 1.96 10.60
C PRO A 24 -15.31 2.96 10.81
N LEU A 25 -14.66 3.34 9.72
CA LEU A 25 -13.72 4.44 9.65
C LEU A 25 -14.04 5.30 8.43
N ASP A 26 -14.14 6.61 8.63
CA ASP A 26 -14.25 7.53 7.50
C ASP A 26 -12.87 7.78 6.90
N VAL A 27 -12.80 7.76 5.57
CA VAL A 27 -11.56 7.90 4.81
C VAL A 27 -11.86 8.85 3.66
N PRO A 28 -11.83 10.17 3.92
CA PRO A 28 -12.11 11.16 2.89
C PRO A 28 -10.97 11.20 1.86
N LEU A 29 -11.29 11.69 0.66
CA LEU A 29 -10.27 12.11 -0.29
C LEU A 29 -9.44 13.23 0.36
N HIS A 30 -8.14 13.02 0.49
CA HIS A 30 -7.23 14.00 1.09
C HIS A 30 -6.94 15.15 0.13
N CYS A 31 -6.44 14.79 -1.05
CA CYS A 31 -6.13 15.76 -2.11
C CYS A 31 -6.14 15.07 -3.48
N LYS A 32 -5.99 15.88 -4.53
CA LYS A 32 -5.76 15.40 -5.89
C LYS A 32 -4.41 15.91 -6.40
N LEU A 33 -3.52 14.98 -6.71
CA LEU A 33 -2.21 15.27 -7.28
C LEU A 33 -2.34 15.55 -8.78
N ASP A 34 -1.47 16.42 -9.26
CA ASP A 34 -1.29 16.64 -10.70
C ASP A 34 -0.24 15.65 -11.21
N ILE A 35 -0.68 14.66 -11.99
CA ILE A 35 0.13 13.51 -12.37
C ILE A 35 0.29 13.48 -13.89
N ASP A 36 1.54 13.51 -14.36
CA ASP A 36 1.90 13.20 -15.74
C ASP A 36 1.87 11.68 -15.97
N LEU A 37 0.68 11.12 -16.21
CA LEU A 37 0.52 9.68 -16.38
C LEU A 37 1.40 9.06 -17.49
N PRO A 38 1.53 9.67 -18.69
CA PRO A 38 2.47 9.19 -19.69
C PRO A 38 3.89 8.96 -19.16
N GLN A 39 4.42 9.88 -18.34
CA GLN A 39 5.75 9.74 -17.74
C GLN A 39 5.88 8.47 -16.87
N TRP A 40 4.88 8.19 -16.04
CA TRP A 40 4.86 6.97 -15.21
C TRP A 40 4.73 5.70 -16.06
N TYR A 41 3.89 5.72 -17.09
CA TYR A 41 3.73 4.56 -17.98
C TYR A 41 4.98 4.29 -18.81
N ASP A 42 5.65 5.33 -19.30
CA ASP A 42 6.92 5.20 -20.02
C ASP A 42 8.00 4.59 -19.13
N PHE A 43 8.08 5.03 -17.86
CA PHE A 43 8.99 4.42 -16.88
C PHE A 43 8.67 2.93 -16.68
N MET A 44 7.41 2.59 -16.46
CA MET A 44 6.98 1.21 -16.23
C MET A 44 7.25 0.32 -17.46
N GLN A 45 7.03 0.83 -18.67
CA GLN A 45 7.28 0.08 -19.89
C GLN A 45 8.76 -0.20 -20.09
N LYS A 46 9.62 0.79 -19.84
CA LYS A 46 11.09 0.65 -19.93
C LYS A 46 11.66 -0.28 -18.86
N ASN A 47 11.04 -0.34 -17.68
CA ASN A 47 11.52 -1.08 -16.53
C ASN A 47 10.61 -2.26 -16.16
N TRP A 48 9.82 -2.77 -17.12
CA TRP A 48 8.77 -3.74 -16.83
C TRP A 48 9.31 -5.01 -16.15
N ASP A 49 10.41 -5.53 -16.69
CA ASP A 49 11.09 -6.72 -16.17
C ASP A 49 12.09 -6.40 -15.06
N ASN A 50 12.50 -5.12 -14.93
CA ASN A 50 13.40 -4.67 -13.88
C ASN A 50 12.60 -4.13 -12.69
N CYS A 51 11.97 -5.04 -11.96
CA CYS A 51 11.18 -4.71 -10.78
C CYS A 51 11.26 -5.80 -9.73
N PHE A 52 10.90 -5.47 -8.48
CA PHE A 52 10.69 -6.50 -7.48
C PHE A 52 9.33 -7.17 -7.70
N HIS A 53 9.34 -8.50 -7.70
CA HIS A 53 8.13 -9.30 -7.55
C HIS A 53 7.95 -9.59 -6.06
N VAL A 54 6.99 -8.91 -5.45
CA VAL A 54 6.79 -8.95 -4.00
C VAL A 54 5.59 -9.83 -3.70
N PHE A 55 5.86 -11.00 -3.16
CA PHE A 55 4.88 -11.93 -2.63
C PHE A 55 4.49 -11.56 -1.19
N TYR A 56 3.23 -11.78 -0.82
CA TYR A 56 2.76 -11.66 0.56
C TYR A 56 3.10 -12.94 1.34
N GLU A 57 4.32 -12.98 1.86
CA GLU A 57 4.87 -14.14 2.57
C GLU A 57 5.85 -13.70 3.66
N PRO A 58 6.01 -14.53 4.73
CA PRO A 58 6.93 -14.24 5.81
C PRO A 58 8.36 -13.98 5.32
N ARG A 59 9.07 -13.07 6.00
CA ARG A 59 10.43 -12.66 5.65
C ARG A 59 11.33 -12.61 6.88
N PRO A 60 12.61 -13.01 6.76
CA PRO A 60 13.55 -12.98 7.89
C PRO A 60 13.76 -11.59 8.52
N ILE A 61 13.55 -10.53 7.75
CA ILE A 61 13.78 -9.14 8.18
C ILE A 61 12.62 -8.54 8.98
N LEU A 62 11.44 -9.17 8.99
CA LEU A 62 10.25 -8.64 9.65
C LEU A 62 10.09 -9.20 11.06
N THR A 63 9.32 -8.51 11.90
CA THR A 63 9.01 -9.00 13.25
C THR A 63 8.22 -10.31 13.24
N ALA A 64 8.25 -11.02 14.39
CA ALA A 64 7.46 -12.24 14.59
C ALA A 64 5.94 -12.00 14.42
N ALA A 65 5.43 -10.85 14.87
CA ALA A 65 4.01 -10.51 14.72
C ALA A 65 3.63 -10.31 13.24
N SER A 66 4.46 -9.61 12.48
CA SER A 66 4.27 -9.39 11.04
C SER A 66 4.31 -10.69 10.25
N ASN A 67 5.30 -11.54 10.54
CA ASN A 67 5.39 -12.86 9.91
C ASN A 67 4.18 -13.72 10.26
N ARG A 68 3.68 -13.63 11.50
CA ARG A 68 2.47 -14.35 11.92
C ARG A 68 1.22 -13.87 11.18
N GLU A 69 1.07 -12.57 10.95
CA GLU A 69 -0.02 -12.01 10.13
C GLU A 69 -0.01 -12.63 8.71
N MET A 70 1.17 -12.70 8.08
CA MET A 70 1.34 -13.28 6.75
C MET A 70 1.05 -14.79 6.71
N GLU A 71 1.53 -15.56 7.69
CA GLU A 71 1.21 -16.99 7.81
C GLU A 71 -0.29 -17.24 7.92
N LEU A 72 -0.98 -16.44 8.74
CA LEU A 72 -2.42 -16.57 8.95
C LEU A 72 -3.22 -16.20 7.71
N ALA A 73 -2.80 -15.15 7.00
CA ALA A 73 -3.34 -14.81 5.70
C ALA A 73 -3.20 -15.99 4.72
N GLN A 74 -2.05 -16.66 4.71
CA GLN A 74 -1.83 -17.80 3.81
C GLN A 74 -2.76 -18.99 4.08
N ARG A 75 -3.08 -19.25 5.35
CA ARG A 75 -4.03 -20.31 5.75
C ARG A 75 -5.46 -20.06 5.26
N VAL A 76 -5.83 -18.80 5.02
CA VAL A 76 -7.18 -18.43 4.55
C VAL A 76 -7.26 -18.22 3.02
N GLY A 77 -6.20 -18.55 2.29
CA GLY A 77 -6.21 -18.63 0.82
C GLY A 77 -5.35 -17.61 0.08
N TYR A 78 -4.58 -16.79 0.79
CA TYR A 78 -3.61 -15.89 0.16
C TYR A 78 -2.31 -16.64 -0.18
N HIS A 79 -1.84 -16.60 -1.41
CA HIS A 79 -0.59 -17.26 -1.80
C HIS A 79 0.03 -16.61 -3.03
N SER A 80 1.22 -17.05 -3.42
CA SER A 80 1.98 -16.51 -4.55
C SER A 80 1.26 -16.53 -5.92
N GLY A 81 0.12 -17.20 -6.03
CA GLY A 81 -0.72 -17.19 -7.24
C GLY A 81 -1.74 -16.05 -7.28
N ASN A 82 -2.04 -15.41 -6.14
CA ASN A 82 -3.02 -14.32 -6.03
C ASN A 82 -2.53 -13.14 -5.18
N THR A 83 -1.32 -13.16 -4.64
CA THR A 83 -0.76 -12.05 -3.84
C THR A 83 0.60 -11.56 -4.32
N VAL A 84 0.72 -11.26 -5.62
CA VAL A 84 1.93 -10.70 -6.20
C VAL A 84 1.70 -9.23 -6.57
N LYS A 85 2.63 -8.36 -6.16
CA LYS A 85 2.74 -7.01 -6.72
C LYS A 85 4.10 -6.82 -7.38
N ARG A 86 4.12 -6.08 -8.48
CA ARG A 86 5.34 -5.46 -8.99
C ARG A 86 5.58 -4.19 -8.18
N ASP A 87 6.82 -3.98 -7.77
CA ASP A 87 7.22 -2.92 -6.85
C ASP A 87 8.53 -2.28 -7.35
N TRP A 88 8.49 -0.98 -7.60
CA TRP A 88 9.64 -0.15 -7.95
C TRP A 88 9.86 0.93 -6.89
N GLY A 89 11.08 1.43 -6.83
CA GLY A 89 11.47 2.55 -5.96
C GLY A 89 12.27 2.11 -4.74
N LYS A 90 12.48 0.80 -4.51
CA LYS A 90 13.28 0.33 -3.37
C LYS A 90 14.73 0.79 -3.44
N GLU A 91 15.22 0.96 -4.64
CA GLU A 91 16.53 1.49 -4.97
C GLU A 91 16.55 3.02 -4.77
N PRO A 92 17.59 3.60 -4.13
CA PRO A 92 17.64 5.03 -3.80
C PRO A 92 17.53 5.97 -5.00
N ASP A 93 18.09 5.59 -6.15
CA ASP A 93 18.04 6.33 -7.41
C ASP A 93 16.64 6.33 -8.03
N ILE A 94 15.92 5.21 -7.95
CA ILE A 94 14.52 5.13 -8.41
C ILE A 94 13.58 5.89 -7.47
N ASP A 95 13.80 5.82 -6.14
CA ASP A 95 13.08 6.64 -5.16
C ASP A 95 13.26 8.14 -5.46
N ALA A 96 14.50 8.59 -5.69
CA ALA A 96 14.79 9.97 -6.04
C ALA A 96 14.10 10.41 -7.34
N LEU A 97 14.16 9.58 -8.39
CA LEU A 97 13.47 9.84 -9.64
C LEU A 97 11.95 9.99 -9.45
N PHE A 98 11.34 9.16 -8.62
CA PHE A 98 9.91 9.25 -8.34
C PHE A 98 9.54 10.51 -7.55
N LYS A 99 10.42 11.00 -6.68
CA LYS A 99 10.24 12.31 -6.04
C LYS A 99 10.32 13.45 -7.06
N GLU A 100 11.20 13.35 -8.06
CA GLU A 100 11.26 14.31 -9.17
C GLU A 100 9.97 14.28 -10.01
N PHE A 101 9.44 13.08 -10.32
CA PHE A 101 8.18 12.92 -11.04
C PHE A 101 6.98 13.51 -10.29
N LEU A 102 6.95 13.35 -8.96
CA LEU A 102 5.93 13.99 -8.13
C LEU A 102 6.09 15.51 -8.12
N GLY A 103 7.32 16.01 -7.98
CA GLY A 103 7.60 17.44 -7.93
C GLY A 103 7.10 18.13 -6.66
N ALA A 104 7.67 19.31 -6.39
CA ALA A 104 7.45 20.05 -5.14
C ALA A 104 5.98 20.40 -4.86
N GLU A 105 5.20 20.69 -5.91
CA GLU A 105 3.80 21.08 -5.76
C GLU A 105 2.93 19.92 -5.23
N ASN A 106 3.19 18.67 -5.65
CA ASN A 106 2.44 17.53 -5.14
C ASN A 106 2.79 17.21 -3.69
N PHE A 107 4.06 17.37 -3.28
CA PHE A 107 4.43 17.28 -1.86
C PHE A 107 3.72 18.34 -1.02
N ARG A 108 3.64 19.58 -1.53
CA ARG A 108 2.90 20.67 -0.90
C ARG A 108 1.40 20.36 -0.78
N ARG A 109 0.78 19.77 -1.81
CA ARG A 109 -0.63 19.34 -1.77
C ARG A 109 -0.89 18.23 -0.74
N MET A 110 0.04 17.29 -0.59
CA MET A 110 -0.04 16.27 0.45
C MET A 110 0.21 16.84 1.85
N GLY A 111 0.99 17.91 1.96
CA GLY A 111 1.45 18.46 3.24
C GLY A 111 2.51 17.57 3.89
N ILE A 112 3.37 16.95 3.08
CA ILE A 112 4.40 16.01 3.54
C ILE A 112 5.79 16.56 3.24
N ASP A 113 6.74 16.33 4.15
CA ASP A 113 8.14 16.72 4.01
C ASP A 113 8.86 15.81 2.97
N PRO A 114 9.31 16.35 1.82
CA PRO A 114 10.02 15.60 0.79
C PRO A 114 11.27 14.88 1.29
N ASP A 115 11.97 15.45 2.28
CA ASP A 115 13.26 14.95 2.75
C ASP A 115 13.11 13.68 3.60
N THR A 116 11.93 13.48 4.19
CA THR A 116 11.58 12.28 4.94
C THR A 116 10.70 11.32 4.14
N THR A 117 10.53 11.54 2.83
CA THR A 117 9.64 10.71 2.02
C THR A 117 10.29 9.46 1.42
N LEU A 118 9.54 8.37 1.36
CA LEU A 118 9.75 7.21 0.50
C LEU A 118 8.62 7.13 -0.51
N VAL A 119 8.96 6.95 -1.78
CA VAL A 119 7.99 6.75 -2.87
C VAL A 119 8.15 5.35 -3.44
N ARG A 120 7.04 4.62 -3.55
CA ARG A 120 6.99 3.32 -4.23
C ARG A 120 5.94 3.36 -5.32
N LEU A 121 6.27 2.78 -6.46
CA LEU A 121 5.32 2.53 -7.53
C LEU A 121 4.92 1.07 -7.49
N LEU A 122 3.63 0.81 -7.30
CA LEU A 122 3.09 -0.53 -7.15
C LEU A 122 2.14 -0.84 -8.30
N CYS A 123 2.28 -2.04 -8.87
CA CYS A 123 1.39 -2.53 -9.91
C CYS A 123 0.84 -3.92 -9.54
N TYR A 124 -0.48 -4.04 -9.59
CA TYR A 124 -1.22 -5.28 -9.38
C TYR A 124 -1.79 -5.74 -10.72
N MET A 125 -1.34 -6.89 -11.21
CA MET A 125 -1.95 -7.53 -12.37
C MET A 125 -3.35 -8.09 -12.01
N PRO A 126 -4.26 -8.28 -12.99
CA PRO A 126 -5.51 -8.99 -12.78
C PRO A 126 -5.35 -10.27 -11.94
N GLY A 127 -6.25 -10.48 -10.99
CA GLY A 127 -6.24 -11.62 -10.06
C GLY A 127 -5.34 -11.44 -8.84
N ASN A 128 -4.63 -10.32 -8.71
CA ASN A 128 -3.74 -10.09 -7.56
C ASN A 128 -4.33 -9.13 -6.52
N ILE A 129 -4.10 -9.47 -5.26
CA ILE A 129 -4.48 -8.69 -4.09
C ILE A 129 -3.31 -8.62 -3.10
N PHE A 130 -3.05 -7.44 -2.55
CA PHE A 130 -2.31 -7.33 -1.30
C PHE A 130 -3.32 -7.49 -0.16
N PRO A 131 -3.23 -8.54 0.67
CA PRO A 131 -4.25 -8.90 1.65
C PRO A 131 -4.57 -7.77 2.64
N VAL A 132 -5.66 -7.93 3.40
CA VAL A 132 -5.94 -7.08 4.56
C VAL A 132 -4.77 -7.21 5.54
N HIS A 133 -4.14 -6.09 5.87
CA HIS A 133 -2.94 -6.02 6.71
C HIS A 133 -2.81 -4.63 7.34
N THR A 134 -1.85 -4.48 8.25
CA THR A 134 -1.36 -3.17 8.73
C THR A 134 -0.01 -2.84 8.10
N ASP A 135 0.27 -1.54 7.90
CA ASP A 135 1.56 -1.11 7.38
C ASP A 135 2.65 -1.25 8.44
N LEU A 136 3.83 -1.68 8.00
CA LEU A 136 5.04 -1.75 8.82
C LEU A 136 6.00 -0.66 8.34
N PHE A 137 6.33 0.27 9.23
CA PHE A 137 7.19 1.42 8.90
C PHE A 137 8.67 1.17 9.17
N GLU A 138 9.09 -0.07 9.41
CA GLU A 138 10.47 -0.46 9.72
C GLU A 138 11.46 0.07 8.69
N GLY A 139 11.24 -0.21 7.40
CA GLY A 139 12.14 0.25 6.33
C GLY A 139 12.18 1.78 6.16
N TRP A 140 11.14 2.49 6.58
CA TRP A 140 11.14 3.95 6.60
C TRP A 140 11.98 4.47 7.78
N ARG A 141 11.78 3.90 8.98
CA ARG A 141 12.54 4.25 10.19
C ARG A 141 14.03 4.04 9.98
N ASP A 142 14.42 2.90 9.43
CA ASP A 142 15.81 2.56 9.17
C ASP A 142 16.45 3.52 8.15
N LYS A 143 15.73 3.87 7.07
CA LYS A 143 16.24 4.79 6.04
C LYS A 143 16.53 6.18 6.61
N PHE A 144 15.65 6.71 7.45
CA PHE A 144 15.77 8.06 7.98
C PHE A 144 16.39 8.12 9.38
N ASN A 145 16.78 6.98 9.95
CA ASN A 145 17.32 6.86 11.30
C ASN A 145 16.37 7.46 12.36
N ILE A 146 15.06 7.19 12.23
CA ILE A 146 13.99 7.68 13.11
C ILE A 146 13.43 6.52 13.92
N HIS A 147 14.03 6.29 15.08
CA HIS A 147 13.67 5.18 15.98
C HIS A 147 12.83 5.60 17.19
N ASP A 148 12.48 6.88 17.28
CA ASP A 148 11.52 7.36 18.28
C ASP A 148 10.14 6.73 18.01
N PRO A 149 9.58 5.94 18.95
CA PRO A 149 8.27 5.31 18.78
C PRO A 149 7.12 6.32 18.73
N ASP A 150 7.29 7.52 19.28
CA ASP A 150 6.26 8.57 19.29
C ASP A 150 6.20 9.32 17.95
N VAL A 151 7.24 9.17 17.11
CA VAL A 151 7.27 9.72 15.76
C VAL A 151 6.73 8.69 14.79
N MET A 152 5.56 8.97 14.21
CA MET A 152 4.92 8.09 13.24
C MET A 152 4.81 8.76 11.87
N PRO A 153 5.22 8.09 10.77
CA PRO A 153 5.02 8.63 9.44
C PRO A 153 3.54 8.59 9.03
N THR A 154 3.20 9.37 8.02
CA THR A 154 1.93 9.29 7.30
C THR A 154 2.13 8.52 6.00
N ARG A 155 1.26 7.55 5.74
CA ARG A 155 1.19 6.85 4.45
C ARG A 155 0.08 7.45 3.59
N PHE A 156 0.43 7.84 2.38
CA PHE A 156 -0.50 8.18 1.32
C PHE A 156 -0.59 7.04 0.31
N SER A 157 -1.80 6.79 -0.18
CA SER A 157 -2.09 5.94 -1.33
C SER A 157 -2.61 6.83 -2.45
N VAL A 158 -1.81 6.99 -3.51
CA VAL A 158 -2.14 7.79 -4.70
C VAL A 158 -2.58 6.84 -5.81
N LEU A 159 -3.81 6.99 -6.30
CA LEU A 159 -4.35 6.15 -7.35
C LEU A 159 -3.97 6.73 -8.72
N LEU A 160 -3.07 6.06 -9.45
CA LEU A 160 -2.49 6.61 -10.68
C LEU A 160 -3.36 6.36 -11.90
N ASN A 161 -3.63 5.08 -12.22
CA ASN A 161 -4.40 4.79 -13.42
C ASN A 161 -5.86 5.22 -13.28
N LYS A 162 -6.49 5.60 -14.40
CA LYS A 162 -7.95 5.77 -14.43
C LYS A 162 -8.62 4.48 -13.97
N TYR A 163 -9.62 4.60 -13.10
CA TYR A 163 -10.35 3.47 -12.57
C TYR A 163 -10.86 2.53 -13.68
N SER A 164 -10.70 1.23 -13.46
CA SER A 164 -11.30 0.16 -14.25
C SER A 164 -12.04 -0.81 -13.34
N TRP A 165 -13.10 -1.45 -13.86
CA TRP A 165 -13.95 -2.34 -13.06
C TRP A 165 -13.15 -3.46 -12.42
N GLY A 166 -13.47 -3.76 -11.15
CA GLY A 166 -12.82 -4.80 -10.35
C GLY A 166 -11.57 -4.34 -9.59
N GLN A 167 -11.10 -3.10 -9.79
CA GLN A 167 -10.02 -2.52 -9.01
C GLN A 167 -10.56 -1.89 -7.71
N TYR A 168 -9.82 -1.97 -6.60
CA TYR A 168 -10.22 -1.32 -5.35
C TYR A 168 -9.03 -1.07 -4.41
N LEU A 169 -9.20 -0.05 -3.57
CA LEU A 169 -8.44 0.13 -2.33
C LEU A 169 -9.45 0.01 -1.18
N GLN A 170 -9.22 -0.89 -0.24
CA GLN A 170 -10.00 -0.97 0.98
C GLN A 170 -9.19 -0.33 2.10
N VAL A 171 -9.79 0.59 2.84
CA VAL A 171 -9.25 1.11 4.10
C VAL A 171 -10.31 0.88 5.17
N HIS A 172 -10.03 -0.04 6.07
CA HIS A 172 -10.97 -0.56 7.06
C HIS A 172 -12.24 -1.09 6.39
N ASN A 173 -13.42 -0.54 6.70
CA ASN A 173 -14.69 -0.89 6.05
C ASN A 173 -14.97 -0.06 4.78
N LYS A 174 -14.12 0.92 4.44
CA LYS A 174 -14.33 1.79 3.30
C LYS A 174 -13.73 1.17 2.04
N MET A 175 -14.58 0.94 1.05
CA MET A 175 -14.17 0.59 -0.30
C MET A 175 -14.01 1.86 -1.13
N ILE A 176 -12.80 2.10 -1.62
CA ILE A 176 -12.46 3.19 -2.53
C ILE A 176 -12.40 2.61 -3.94
N THR A 177 -13.30 3.09 -4.78
CA THR A 177 -13.49 2.75 -6.19
C THR A 177 -13.85 4.02 -6.96
N MET A 178 -13.97 3.94 -8.30
CA MET A 178 -14.41 5.07 -9.13
C MET A 178 -13.53 6.33 -8.99
N TRP A 179 -12.25 6.15 -8.65
CA TRP A 179 -11.31 7.24 -8.53
C TRP A 179 -10.92 7.80 -9.89
N GLU A 180 -10.44 9.03 -9.86
CA GLU A 180 -9.73 9.64 -10.96
C GLU A 180 -8.21 9.60 -10.70
N PRO A 181 -7.37 9.64 -11.76
CA PRO A 181 -5.93 9.75 -11.60
C PRO A 181 -5.51 10.87 -10.64
N GLY A 182 -4.60 10.56 -9.73
CA GLY A 182 -4.07 11.49 -8.73
C GLY A 182 -4.91 11.60 -7.46
N ASP A 183 -6.09 10.97 -7.39
CA ASP A 183 -6.87 10.89 -6.15
C ASP A 183 -6.03 10.23 -5.06
N THR A 184 -5.88 10.93 -3.93
CA THR A 184 -4.95 10.57 -2.86
C THR A 184 -5.68 10.44 -1.54
N TYR A 185 -5.41 9.35 -0.84
CA TYR A 185 -6.00 9.01 0.46
C TYR A 185 -4.89 8.79 1.49
N ILE A 186 -5.13 9.23 2.71
CA ILE A 186 -4.28 8.87 3.86
C ILE A 186 -4.69 7.48 4.33
N ILE A 187 -3.70 6.62 4.54
CA ILE A 187 -3.84 5.35 5.24
C ILE A 187 -3.41 5.60 6.69
N PRO A 188 -4.34 5.67 7.65
CA PRO A 188 -3.96 5.97 9.03
C PRO A 188 -3.12 4.83 9.61
N ASN A 189 -2.26 5.19 10.56
CA ASN A 189 -1.41 4.21 11.23
C ASN A 189 -2.25 3.17 11.96
N ASN A 190 -1.79 1.92 11.93
CA ASN A 190 -2.46 0.78 12.56
C ASN A 190 -3.91 0.51 12.05
N VAL A 191 -4.23 0.96 10.84
CA VAL A 191 -5.52 0.67 10.19
C VAL A 191 -5.37 -0.46 9.19
N LEU A 192 -6.28 -1.44 9.29
CA LEU A 192 -6.36 -2.56 8.36
C LEU A 192 -6.76 -2.06 6.97
N HIS A 193 -6.00 -2.45 5.96
CA HIS A 193 -6.27 -2.05 4.58
C HIS A 193 -5.82 -3.13 3.60
N CYS A 194 -6.38 -3.12 2.39
CA CYS A 194 -6.00 -4.04 1.32
C CYS A 194 -6.10 -3.34 -0.03
N SER A 195 -5.41 -3.86 -1.04
CA SER A 195 -5.47 -3.31 -2.40
C SER A 195 -5.57 -4.47 -3.37
N GLY A 196 -6.62 -4.48 -4.19
CA GLY A 196 -6.92 -5.60 -5.06
C GLY A 196 -7.23 -5.18 -6.50
N ASN A 197 -6.98 -6.12 -7.40
CA ASN A 197 -7.34 -6.02 -8.80
C ASN A 197 -8.03 -7.31 -9.27
N GLY A 198 -9.36 -7.36 -9.11
CA GLY A 198 -10.22 -8.35 -9.76
C GLY A 198 -10.65 -7.96 -11.17
N GLY A 199 -10.04 -6.92 -11.74
CA GLY A 199 -10.37 -6.39 -13.06
C GLY A 199 -9.62 -7.08 -14.20
N VAL A 200 -9.58 -6.41 -15.35
CA VAL A 200 -8.99 -6.94 -16.61
C VAL A 200 -7.77 -6.16 -17.09
N VAL A 201 -7.43 -5.06 -16.43
CA VAL A 201 -6.23 -4.24 -16.71
C VAL A 201 -5.43 -4.03 -15.42
N PRO A 202 -4.11 -3.75 -15.51
CA PRO A 202 -3.30 -3.49 -14.32
C PRO A 202 -3.84 -2.34 -13.46
N LYS A 203 -3.75 -2.49 -12.14
CA LYS A 203 -4.01 -1.43 -11.16
C LYS A 203 -2.67 -0.86 -10.72
N ILE A 204 -2.52 0.45 -10.81
CA ILE A 204 -1.27 1.18 -10.61
C ILE A 204 -1.50 2.24 -9.53
N THR A 205 -0.64 2.25 -8.52
CA THR A 205 -0.76 3.14 -7.36
C THR A 205 0.63 3.55 -6.88
N LEU A 206 0.76 4.74 -6.34
CA LEU A 206 1.93 5.10 -5.52
C LEU A 206 1.61 4.90 -4.06
N THR A 207 2.62 4.49 -3.29
CA THR A 207 2.66 4.78 -1.87
C THR A 207 3.70 5.87 -1.61
N VAL A 208 3.31 6.91 -0.88
CA VAL A 208 4.20 7.98 -0.42
C VAL A 208 4.18 7.97 1.10
N THR A 209 5.34 7.83 1.74
CA THR A 209 5.44 7.70 3.21
C THR A 209 6.43 8.69 3.75
N GLY A 210 6.07 9.51 4.73
CA GLY A 210 6.97 10.51 5.32
C GLY A 210 6.32 11.26 6.46
N LEU A 211 7.06 12.22 7.04
CA LEU A 211 6.51 13.10 8.08
C LEU A 211 5.71 14.24 7.46
N MET A 212 4.64 14.64 8.14
CA MET A 212 3.87 15.82 7.74
C MET A 212 4.69 17.09 7.94
N HIS A 213 4.48 18.07 7.06
CA HIS A 213 5.06 19.41 7.12
C HIS A 213 4.03 20.43 7.62
#